data_AF-A0A2D4XG89-F1
#
_entry.id   AF-A0A2D4XG89-F1
#
_cell.length_a   1.000
_cell.length_b   1.000
_cell.length_c   1.000
_cell.angle_alpha   90.00
_cell.angle_beta   90.00
_cell.angle_gamma   90.00
#
_symmetry.space_group_name_H-M   'P 1'
#
loop_
_entity.id
_entity.type
_entity.pdbx_description
1 polymer ?
#
loop_
_entity_poly.entity_id
_entity_poly.type
_entity_poly.pdbx_seq_one_letter_code
_entity_poly.pdbx_strand_id
1 'polypeptide(L)'
;MKKKLLLLVLSLITLTTAQAQVCDILIPICDSQDGLQNNAVDPSPITINTGCQTLQGTRTIWFRLAIIQATNFTFQIEPTGNIDYDFAVWVNADCNNLGIADRASYDAPAAGEYDTGLNLTATDFCETAVGDGQVQFLSLVPGDEVIIVVDRFSSTADIFNLTFGDPDAFDCSIVQTVACDGDTEILDATNPNALGYQWFFENPIGSGTFSPFVPAETSPTLAVTTTGNYKAEIYLPLGVTDSEFFDVIFYPQPVIASPPQDLYICDDGTSPGIFDLTENDDDVRGTQDPLFNITYHHSQLEAMDGTNPIVPANAYPIVGSSETIWVRIEEPNATCYAIDSFEITFASATATAPPSPHRLCDIGGNGQEPINLNTTFDTIILNGQNPSEYTVTYHDNPADAIAGINALPQPYIVTGSIFIFARVQNNISSGCFATTQFNLILGPQPVANPAVDLYQCDYGTTAGVFNLTDNDANI
;
A
#
# COMPACT_ATOMS: atom_id res chain seq x y z
N MET A 1 -80.15 6.84 1.73
CA MET A 1 -79.59 7.41 0.48
C MET A 1 -78.58 8.50 0.81
N LYS A 2 -77.28 8.21 0.74
CA LYS A 2 -76.22 9.21 0.56
C LYS A 2 -75.16 8.59 -0.34
N LYS A 3 -75.12 8.99 -1.61
CA LYS A 3 -74.10 8.61 -2.59
C LYS A 3 -72.79 9.32 -2.22
N LYS A 4 -71.70 8.57 -2.02
CA LYS A 4 -70.35 9.13 -1.96
C LYS A 4 -69.85 9.29 -3.39
N LEU A 5 -69.59 10.53 -3.79
CA LEU A 5 -68.94 10.90 -5.05
C LEU A 5 -67.44 10.68 -4.86
N LEU A 6 -66.85 9.72 -5.57
CA LEU A 6 -65.42 9.46 -5.60
C LEU A 6 -64.83 10.33 -6.70
N LEU A 7 -64.08 11.37 -6.32
CA LEU A 7 -63.37 12.26 -7.24
C LEU A 7 -62.01 11.61 -7.56
N LEU A 8 -61.83 11.11 -8.78
CA LEU A 8 -60.57 10.57 -9.28
C LEU A 8 -59.68 11.74 -9.71
N VAL A 9 -58.66 12.08 -8.93
CA VAL A 9 -57.65 13.08 -9.29
C VAL A 9 -56.60 12.37 -10.15
N LEU A 10 -56.60 12.65 -11.45
CA LEU A 10 -55.58 12.23 -12.39
C LEU A 10 -54.35 13.14 -12.18
N SER A 11 -53.31 12.65 -11.50
CA SER A 11 -52.05 13.37 -11.38
C SER A 11 -51.29 13.29 -12.71
N LEU A 12 -51.24 14.40 -13.43
CA LEU A 12 -50.36 14.59 -14.56
C LEU A 12 -48.92 14.61 -14.01
N ILE A 13 -48.16 13.53 -14.22
CA ILE A 13 -46.71 13.51 -13.96
C ILE A 13 -46.08 14.35 -15.06
N THR A 14 -45.76 15.59 -14.75
CA THR A 14 -44.84 16.40 -15.54
C THR A 14 -43.45 15.81 -15.34
N LEU A 15 -42.88 15.17 -16.36
CA LEU A 15 -41.44 14.96 -16.41
C LEU A 15 -40.80 16.35 -16.52
N THR A 16 -40.23 16.83 -15.41
CA THR A 16 -39.28 17.93 -15.45
C THR A 16 -37.97 17.36 -15.97
N THR A 17 -37.61 17.65 -17.22
CA THR A 17 -36.24 17.48 -17.69
C THR A 17 -35.36 18.40 -16.85
N ALA A 18 -34.50 17.83 -16.00
CA ALA A 18 -33.42 18.61 -15.40
C ALA A 18 -32.53 19.08 -16.55
N GLN A 19 -32.31 20.39 -16.67
CA GLN A 19 -31.32 20.93 -17.58
C GLN A 19 -29.95 20.42 -17.12
N ALA A 20 -29.14 19.87 -18.03
CA ALA A 20 -27.77 19.47 -17.70
C ALA A 20 -27.02 20.68 -17.11
N GLN A 21 -26.36 20.50 -15.97
CA GLN A 21 -25.56 21.55 -15.37
C GLN A 21 -24.20 21.59 -16.09
N VAL A 22 -23.56 22.77 -16.21
CA VAL A 22 -22.27 22.86 -16.92
C VAL A 22 -21.24 21.94 -16.28
N CYS A 23 -21.27 21.78 -14.95
CA CYS A 23 -20.41 20.86 -14.21
C CYS A 23 -20.42 19.42 -14.75
N ASP A 24 -21.56 18.97 -15.30
CA ASP A 24 -21.76 17.59 -15.76
C ASP A 24 -21.19 17.36 -17.17
N ILE A 25 -20.79 18.43 -17.88
CA ILE A 25 -20.37 18.39 -19.28
C ILE A 25 -18.97 19.00 -19.51
N LEU A 26 -18.25 19.34 -18.43
CA LEU A 26 -16.88 19.85 -18.52
C LEU A 26 -15.90 18.73 -18.87
N ILE A 27 -15.23 18.87 -20.01
CA ILE A 27 -14.15 17.96 -20.44
C ILE A 27 -12.82 18.48 -19.87
N PRO A 28 -12.17 17.76 -18.94
CA PRO A 28 -10.84 18.15 -18.50
C PRO A 28 -9.84 18.00 -19.65
N ILE A 29 -8.99 19.02 -19.83
CA ILE A 29 -7.86 19.00 -20.76
C ILE A 29 -6.65 19.64 -20.09
N CYS A 30 -5.45 19.24 -20.49
CA CYS A 30 -4.20 19.81 -19.95
C CYS A 30 -3.12 20.07 -21.01
N ASP A 31 -3.47 19.96 -22.28
CA ASP A 31 -2.62 20.35 -23.41
C ASP A 31 -3.50 20.67 -24.64
N SER A 32 -2.88 21.13 -25.72
CA SER A 32 -3.50 21.41 -27.01
C SER A 32 -4.18 20.18 -27.58
N GLN A 33 -5.32 20.37 -28.23
CA GLN A 33 -6.16 19.31 -28.76
C GLN A 33 -6.42 19.54 -30.25
N ASP A 34 -6.22 18.52 -31.07
CA ASP A 34 -6.43 18.58 -32.51
C ASP A 34 -7.71 17.86 -32.93
N GLY A 35 -8.38 18.38 -33.97
CA GLY A 35 -9.54 17.72 -34.58
C GLY A 35 -10.77 17.63 -33.68
N LEU A 36 -10.92 18.56 -32.74
CA LEU A 36 -12.10 18.70 -31.90
C LEU A 36 -13.33 19.04 -32.75
N GLN A 37 -14.51 18.64 -32.28
CA GLN A 37 -15.77 18.93 -32.96
C GLN A 37 -16.91 19.17 -31.98
N ASN A 38 -17.79 20.09 -32.35
CA ASN A 38 -19.08 20.38 -31.71
C ASN A 38 -20.17 20.36 -32.80
N ASN A 39 -20.15 19.28 -33.60
CA ASN A 39 -21.06 19.13 -34.75
C ASN A 39 -22.52 18.93 -34.34
N ALA A 40 -22.73 18.52 -33.09
CA ALA A 40 -24.03 18.39 -32.43
C ALA A 40 -24.76 19.72 -32.32
N VAL A 41 -26.07 19.69 -32.56
CA VAL A 41 -26.93 20.75 -32.04
C VAL A 41 -27.35 20.33 -30.63
N ASP A 42 -27.04 21.16 -29.65
CA ASP A 42 -27.46 20.95 -28.27
C ASP A 42 -29.00 21.00 -28.18
N PRO A 43 -29.66 19.91 -27.75
CA PRO A 43 -31.12 19.90 -27.58
C PRO A 43 -31.60 20.79 -26.43
N SER A 44 -30.72 21.20 -25.50
CA SER A 44 -31.02 22.08 -24.36
C SER A 44 -29.94 23.16 -24.19
N PRO A 45 -29.79 24.10 -25.15
CA PRO A 45 -28.70 25.07 -25.18
C PRO A 45 -28.60 25.90 -23.90
N ILE A 46 -27.38 26.07 -23.42
CA ILE A 46 -27.07 26.95 -22.29
C ILE A 46 -26.80 28.36 -22.81
N THR A 47 -27.59 29.33 -22.35
CA THR A 47 -27.39 30.74 -22.70
C THR A 47 -26.18 31.29 -21.95
N ILE A 48 -25.18 31.78 -22.69
CA ILE A 48 -23.92 32.26 -22.16
C ILE A 48 -23.92 33.79 -22.14
N ASN A 49 -23.68 34.37 -20.96
CA ASN A 49 -23.57 35.81 -20.81
C ASN A 49 -22.10 36.23 -20.85
N THR A 50 -21.70 36.91 -21.92
CA THR A 50 -20.32 37.40 -22.07
C THR A 50 -20.13 38.85 -21.60
N GLY A 51 -21.20 39.51 -21.15
CA GLY A 51 -21.22 40.93 -20.82
C GLY A 51 -21.35 41.86 -22.05
N CYS A 52 -20.96 41.40 -23.24
CA CYS A 52 -20.91 42.23 -24.45
C CYS A 52 -21.91 41.75 -25.50
N GLN A 53 -22.12 40.43 -25.58
CA GLN A 53 -23.21 39.82 -26.34
C GLN A 53 -23.62 38.47 -25.73
N THR A 54 -24.88 38.08 -25.86
CA THR A 54 -25.34 36.78 -25.37
C THR A 54 -25.13 35.70 -26.44
N LEU A 55 -24.31 34.69 -26.15
CA LEU A 55 -24.19 33.50 -27.01
C LEU A 55 -25.34 32.54 -26.69
N GLN A 56 -25.97 32.00 -27.72
CA GLN A 56 -27.10 31.08 -27.55
C GLN A 56 -26.63 29.65 -27.19
N GLY A 57 -25.36 29.32 -27.43
CA GLY A 57 -24.73 28.08 -26.97
C GLY A 57 -25.26 26.82 -27.68
N THR A 58 -25.73 26.96 -28.92
CA THR A 58 -26.47 25.89 -29.61
C THR A 58 -25.61 24.76 -30.15
N ARG A 59 -24.28 24.96 -30.26
CA ARG A 59 -23.30 23.98 -30.74
C ARG A 59 -22.04 24.15 -29.90
N THR A 60 -22.16 23.87 -28.60
CA THR A 60 -21.07 24.11 -27.66
C THR A 60 -20.30 22.84 -27.32
N ILE A 61 -19.02 23.03 -27.03
CA ILE A 61 -18.18 22.08 -26.31
C ILE A 61 -17.50 22.83 -25.16
N TRP A 62 -17.37 22.17 -24.02
CA TRP A 62 -16.95 22.79 -22.76
C TRP A 62 -15.71 22.11 -22.21
N PHE A 63 -14.69 22.89 -21.90
CA PHE A 63 -13.42 22.42 -21.39
C PHE A 63 -13.14 22.99 -20.00
N ARG A 64 -12.45 22.21 -19.16
CA ARG A 64 -11.84 22.70 -17.91
C ARG A 64 -10.33 22.50 -17.92
N LEU A 65 -9.60 23.48 -17.43
CA LEU A 65 -8.15 23.41 -17.16
C LEU A 65 -7.87 23.85 -15.73
N ALA A 66 -6.84 23.30 -15.11
CA ALA A 66 -6.30 23.76 -13.85
C ALA A 66 -4.85 24.23 -14.04
N ILE A 67 -4.44 25.19 -13.23
CA ILE A 67 -3.14 25.88 -13.38
C ILE A 67 -2.23 25.54 -12.20
N ILE A 68 -0.99 25.09 -12.49
CA ILE A 68 0.04 24.79 -11.48
C ILE A 68 1.23 25.76 -11.55
N GLN A 69 1.37 26.54 -12.62
CA GLN A 69 2.39 27.58 -12.73
C GLN A 69 1.77 28.90 -13.19
N ALA A 70 2.32 30.02 -12.72
CA ALA A 70 1.83 31.32 -13.14
C ALA A 70 2.09 31.54 -14.64
N THR A 71 1.07 31.96 -15.37
CA THR A 71 1.15 32.11 -16.84
C THR A 71 0.31 33.29 -17.34
N ASN A 72 0.69 33.82 -18.50
CA ASN A 72 -0.16 34.68 -19.30
C ASN A 72 -0.93 33.77 -20.27
N PHE A 73 -2.05 33.25 -19.78
CA PHE A 73 -2.85 32.24 -20.44
C PHE A 73 -3.43 32.74 -21.76
N THR A 74 -3.11 32.01 -22.83
CA THR A 74 -3.61 32.23 -24.18
C THR A 74 -3.98 30.91 -24.83
N PHE A 75 -4.99 30.94 -25.70
CA PHE A 75 -5.30 29.84 -26.61
C PHE A 75 -5.77 30.38 -27.96
N GLN A 76 -5.76 29.53 -28.98
CA GLN A 76 -6.37 29.77 -30.28
C GLN A 76 -7.33 28.62 -30.63
N ILE A 77 -8.48 28.97 -31.17
CA ILE A 77 -9.41 28.08 -31.83
C ILE A 77 -9.12 28.24 -33.31
N GLU A 78 -8.68 27.16 -33.96
CA GLU A 78 -8.20 27.15 -35.34
C GLU A 78 -9.09 26.22 -36.18
N PRO A 79 -10.15 26.75 -36.82
CA PRO A 79 -11.04 25.97 -37.66
C PRO A 79 -10.31 25.41 -38.89
N THR A 80 -10.64 24.17 -39.29
CA THR A 80 -10.09 23.61 -40.54
C THR A 80 -10.75 24.22 -41.78
N GLY A 81 -12.02 24.61 -41.66
CA GLY A 81 -12.77 25.32 -42.69
C GLY A 81 -12.84 26.83 -42.45
N ASN A 82 -13.48 27.52 -43.40
CA ASN A 82 -13.81 28.94 -43.26
C ASN A 82 -15.09 29.09 -42.41
N ILE A 83 -14.99 28.76 -41.13
CA ILE A 83 -16.13 28.57 -40.23
C ILE A 83 -16.04 29.52 -39.04
N ASP A 84 -17.21 30.02 -38.66
CA ASP A 84 -17.41 30.99 -37.59
C ASP A 84 -17.59 30.28 -36.25
N TYR A 85 -16.65 30.56 -35.34
CA TYR A 85 -16.59 30.05 -33.97
C TYR A 85 -16.58 31.22 -32.99
N ASP A 86 -17.43 31.12 -31.97
CA ASP A 86 -17.47 32.02 -30.83
C ASP A 86 -16.89 31.31 -29.61
N PHE A 87 -16.47 32.08 -28.61
CA PHE A 87 -16.05 31.49 -27.34
C PHE A 87 -16.35 32.38 -26.14
N ALA A 88 -16.35 31.75 -24.96
CA ALA A 88 -16.30 32.45 -23.69
C ALA A 88 -15.42 31.69 -22.69
N VAL A 89 -14.82 32.43 -21.75
CA VAL A 89 -13.87 31.91 -20.76
C VAL A 89 -14.22 32.45 -19.39
N TRP A 90 -14.12 31.60 -18.38
CA TRP A 90 -14.24 31.96 -16.98
C TRP A 90 -13.04 31.48 -16.18
N VAL A 91 -12.67 32.24 -15.16
CA VAL A 91 -11.64 31.88 -14.18
C VAL A 91 -12.31 31.69 -12.81
N ASN A 92 -12.14 30.52 -12.20
CA ASN A 92 -12.66 30.15 -10.89
C ASN A 92 -14.18 30.33 -10.74
N ALA A 93 -14.93 30.12 -11.82
CA ALA A 93 -16.39 30.23 -11.79
C ALA A 93 -17.05 28.98 -11.19
N ASP A 94 -18.16 29.19 -10.48
CA ASP A 94 -19.05 28.10 -10.09
C ASP A 94 -19.76 27.56 -11.34
N CYS A 95 -19.45 26.33 -11.75
CA CYS A 95 -20.07 25.70 -12.92
C CYS A 95 -21.60 25.50 -12.78
N ASN A 96 -22.17 25.62 -11.58
CA ASN A 96 -23.63 25.66 -11.40
C ASN A 96 -24.23 27.02 -11.75
N ASN A 97 -23.40 28.08 -11.75
CA ASN A 97 -23.80 29.45 -12.02
C ASN A 97 -22.58 30.27 -12.49
N LEU A 98 -22.25 30.12 -13.77
CA LEU A 98 -21.05 30.71 -14.38
C LEU A 98 -20.97 32.24 -14.26
N GLY A 99 -22.10 32.93 -14.15
CA GLY A 99 -22.13 34.39 -14.15
C GLY A 99 -21.76 34.99 -15.51
N ILE A 100 -20.98 36.07 -15.50
CA ILE A 100 -20.52 36.77 -16.70
C ILE A 100 -19.12 36.26 -17.04
N ALA A 101 -18.86 35.96 -18.32
CA ALA A 101 -17.54 35.53 -18.78
C ALA A 101 -16.46 36.60 -18.52
N ASP A 102 -15.26 36.14 -18.16
CA ASP A 102 -14.08 36.98 -17.98
C ASP A 102 -13.49 37.41 -19.33
N ARG A 103 -13.58 36.53 -20.34
CA ARG A 103 -13.23 36.81 -21.74
C ARG A 103 -14.25 36.21 -22.68
N ALA A 104 -14.47 36.84 -23.83
CA ALA A 104 -15.30 36.25 -24.87
C ALA A 104 -15.13 36.88 -26.25
N SER A 105 -15.35 36.10 -27.28
CA SER A 105 -15.49 36.59 -28.65
C SER A 105 -16.82 36.16 -29.25
N TYR A 106 -17.52 37.11 -29.85
CA TYR A 106 -18.58 36.84 -30.83
C TYR A 106 -18.00 37.18 -32.20
N ASP A 107 -17.17 36.28 -32.71
CA ASP A 107 -16.43 36.53 -33.93
C ASP A 107 -17.40 36.61 -35.12
N ALA A 108 -17.01 37.35 -36.14
CA ALA A 108 -17.70 37.36 -37.42
C ALA A 108 -16.63 37.41 -38.50
N PRO A 109 -15.93 36.28 -38.69
CA PRO A 109 -14.62 36.26 -39.31
C PRO A 109 -14.65 36.80 -40.73
N ALA A 110 -13.73 37.73 -41.03
CA ALA A 110 -13.50 38.19 -42.38
C ALA A 110 -12.79 37.11 -43.21
N ALA A 111 -12.80 37.25 -44.53
CA ALA A 111 -12.15 36.27 -45.40
C ALA A 111 -10.64 36.20 -45.12
N GLY A 112 -10.19 35.10 -44.50
CA GLY A 112 -8.79 34.85 -44.13
C GLY A 112 -8.45 35.10 -42.66
N GLU A 113 -9.43 35.45 -41.83
CA GLU A 113 -9.30 35.72 -40.39
C GLU A 113 -10.31 34.83 -39.66
N TYR A 114 -10.06 33.52 -39.58
CA TYR A 114 -10.99 32.53 -38.98
C TYR A 114 -10.53 32.00 -37.62
N ASP A 115 -9.29 32.32 -37.22
CA ASP A 115 -8.77 31.92 -35.92
C ASP A 115 -9.21 32.93 -34.87
N THR A 116 -9.81 32.43 -33.79
CA THR A 116 -10.30 33.26 -32.68
C THR A 116 -9.68 32.80 -31.37
N GLY A 117 -9.48 33.69 -30.41
CA GLY A 117 -8.93 33.29 -29.12
C GLY A 117 -8.39 34.42 -28.26
N LEU A 118 -7.40 34.05 -27.45
CA LEU A 118 -6.70 34.95 -26.55
C LEU A 118 -5.27 35.17 -27.05
N ASN A 119 -4.79 36.41 -27.01
CA ASN A 119 -3.39 36.68 -27.29
C ASN A 119 -2.78 37.76 -26.38
N LEU A 120 -1.45 37.93 -26.48
CA LEU A 120 -0.68 38.83 -25.62
C LEU A 120 -0.78 40.31 -26.03
N THR A 121 -1.31 40.61 -27.22
CA THR A 121 -1.33 41.95 -27.81
C THR A 121 -2.69 42.64 -27.76
N ALA A 122 -3.77 41.87 -27.71
CA ALA A 122 -5.13 42.37 -27.56
C ALA A 122 -5.32 43.07 -26.21
N THR A 123 -6.27 44.00 -26.15
CA THR A 123 -6.44 44.90 -24.97
C THR A 123 -7.86 44.98 -24.47
N ASP A 124 -8.80 44.49 -25.25
CA ASP A 124 -10.20 44.33 -24.95
C ASP A 124 -10.45 42.98 -24.26
N PHE A 125 -11.51 42.92 -23.44
CA PHE A 125 -11.88 41.71 -22.71
C PHE A 125 -12.99 40.93 -23.41
N CYS A 126 -13.71 41.58 -24.30
CA CYS A 126 -14.82 40.99 -25.01
C CYS A 126 -15.03 41.73 -26.33
N GLU A 127 -15.60 41.03 -27.31
CA GLU A 127 -15.96 41.64 -28.57
C GLU A 127 -17.36 41.21 -29.07
N THR A 128 -17.81 41.92 -30.09
CA THR A 128 -19.05 41.63 -30.84
C THR A 128 -18.65 41.31 -32.28
N ALA A 129 -19.60 41.09 -33.18
CA ALA A 129 -19.39 40.77 -34.61
C ALA A 129 -18.64 41.85 -35.44
N VAL A 130 -18.07 42.87 -34.79
CA VAL A 130 -17.27 43.95 -35.39
C VAL A 130 -15.81 43.89 -34.92
N GLY A 131 -15.48 42.93 -34.05
CA GLY A 131 -14.13 42.70 -33.53
C GLY A 131 -13.21 41.99 -34.52
N ASP A 132 -12.02 41.63 -34.06
CA ASP A 132 -10.98 40.96 -34.85
C ASP A 132 -10.74 39.49 -34.43
N GLY A 133 -11.61 38.95 -33.57
CA GLY A 133 -11.56 37.56 -33.12
C GLY A 133 -10.58 37.34 -31.96
N GLN A 134 -9.93 38.39 -31.45
CA GLN A 134 -8.82 38.24 -30.51
C GLN A 134 -8.97 39.15 -29.30
N VAL A 135 -9.12 38.55 -28.12
CA VAL A 135 -9.23 39.31 -26.86
C VAL A 135 -8.03 39.08 -25.93
N GLN A 136 -7.87 39.94 -24.93
CA GLN A 136 -6.67 39.96 -24.08
C GLN A 136 -6.50 38.65 -23.29
N PHE A 137 -5.27 38.18 -23.18
CA PHE A 137 -4.87 37.08 -22.30
C PHE A 137 -5.37 37.23 -20.84
N LEU A 138 -5.33 36.11 -20.10
CA LEU A 138 -5.61 36.06 -18.66
C LEU A 138 -4.30 35.87 -17.89
N SER A 139 -4.05 36.67 -16.86
CA SER A 139 -2.95 36.42 -15.93
C SER A 139 -3.42 35.44 -14.86
N LEU A 140 -2.94 34.19 -14.95
CA LEU A 140 -3.33 33.11 -14.05
C LEU A 140 -2.19 32.76 -13.09
N VAL A 141 -2.56 32.25 -11.92
CA VAL A 141 -1.63 31.81 -10.88
C VAL A 141 -1.90 30.35 -10.50
N PRO A 142 -0.94 29.66 -9.83
CA PRO A 142 -1.17 28.30 -9.35
C PRO A 142 -2.43 28.21 -8.48
N GLY A 143 -3.30 27.24 -8.79
CA GLY A 143 -4.59 27.02 -8.14
C GLY A 143 -5.80 27.63 -8.86
N ASP A 144 -5.59 28.43 -9.92
CA ASP A 144 -6.70 28.88 -10.76
C ASP A 144 -7.27 27.73 -11.60
N GLU A 145 -8.59 27.74 -11.81
CA GLU A 145 -9.32 26.86 -12.72
C GLU A 145 -9.94 27.68 -13.86
N VAL A 146 -9.84 27.20 -15.09
CA VAL A 146 -10.33 27.86 -16.30
C VAL A 146 -11.41 27.01 -16.95
N ILE A 147 -12.56 27.61 -17.23
CA ILE A 147 -13.60 27.01 -18.06
C ILE A 147 -13.61 27.70 -19.41
N ILE A 148 -13.54 26.94 -20.50
CA ILE A 148 -13.66 27.45 -21.87
C ILE A 148 -14.90 26.83 -22.50
N VAL A 149 -15.72 27.66 -23.14
CA VAL A 149 -16.75 27.17 -24.06
C VAL A 149 -16.43 27.63 -25.47
N VAL A 150 -16.55 26.70 -26.41
CA VAL A 150 -16.42 26.96 -27.85
C VAL A 150 -17.77 26.71 -28.50
N ASP A 151 -18.43 27.75 -29.01
CA ASP A 151 -19.71 27.66 -29.73
C ASP A 151 -19.46 27.81 -31.23
N ARG A 152 -19.75 26.77 -32.00
CA ARG A 152 -19.72 26.90 -33.46
C ARG A 152 -20.98 27.62 -33.91
N PHE A 153 -20.91 28.94 -34.11
CA PHE A 153 -22.05 29.72 -34.56
C PHE A 153 -22.59 29.22 -35.91
N SER A 154 -21.68 28.88 -36.82
CA SER A 154 -22.02 28.36 -38.14
C SER A 154 -22.83 27.06 -38.06
N SER A 155 -23.85 26.93 -38.92
CA SER A 155 -24.58 25.66 -39.07
C SER A 155 -23.81 24.59 -39.83
N THR A 156 -22.75 24.97 -40.56
CA THR A 156 -21.92 24.05 -41.35
C THR A 156 -20.96 23.32 -40.42
N ALA A 157 -21.00 21.98 -40.45
CA ALA A 157 -20.12 21.13 -39.65
C ALA A 157 -18.64 21.37 -39.97
N ASP A 158 -17.79 21.30 -38.96
CA ASP A 158 -16.34 21.45 -39.08
C ASP A 158 -15.61 20.72 -37.95
N ILE A 159 -14.29 20.71 -38.05
CA ILE A 159 -13.38 20.38 -36.96
C ILE A 159 -12.45 21.57 -36.70
N PHE A 160 -11.98 21.72 -35.46
CA PHE A 160 -11.05 22.77 -35.07
C PHE A 160 -9.93 22.20 -34.20
N ASN A 161 -8.79 22.89 -34.19
CA ASN A 161 -7.75 22.66 -33.20
C ASN A 161 -7.87 23.72 -32.09
N LEU A 162 -7.60 23.32 -30.86
CA LEU A 162 -7.49 24.20 -29.71
C LEU A 162 -6.03 24.19 -29.25
N THR A 163 -5.29 25.25 -29.54
CA THR A 163 -3.86 25.36 -29.23
C THR A 163 -3.59 26.32 -28.09
N PHE A 164 -2.76 25.93 -27.13
CA PHE A 164 -2.41 26.75 -25.98
C PHE A 164 -1.02 27.36 -26.11
N GLY A 165 -0.86 28.58 -25.60
CA GLY A 165 0.42 29.31 -25.70
C GLY A 165 1.49 28.88 -24.68
N ASP A 166 1.07 28.24 -23.58
CA ASP A 166 1.95 27.83 -22.48
C ASP A 166 1.39 26.59 -21.74
N PRO A 167 1.31 25.43 -22.39
CA PRO A 167 0.72 24.22 -21.81
C PRO A 167 1.49 23.68 -20.59
N ASP A 168 2.80 24.00 -20.46
CA ASP A 168 3.63 23.61 -19.30
C ASP A 168 3.12 24.19 -17.97
N ALA A 169 2.22 25.19 -18.02
CA ALA A 169 1.60 25.78 -16.85
C ALA A 169 0.39 25.00 -16.31
N PHE A 170 -0.12 24.00 -17.04
CA PHE A 170 -1.36 23.30 -16.73
C PHE A 170 -1.15 22.09 -15.82
N ASP A 171 -2.16 21.81 -14.99
CA ASP A 171 -2.20 20.65 -14.11
C ASP A 171 -2.76 19.44 -14.86
N CYS A 172 -1.89 18.59 -15.38
CA CYS A 172 -2.34 17.35 -16.03
C CYS A 172 -2.90 16.30 -15.06
N SER A 173 -2.79 16.48 -13.74
CA SER A 173 -3.42 15.55 -12.81
C SER A 173 -4.95 15.52 -12.93
N ILE A 174 -5.57 16.57 -13.50
CA ILE A 174 -7.03 16.64 -13.68
C ILE A 174 -7.58 15.74 -14.78
N VAL A 175 -6.71 15.26 -15.69
CA VAL A 175 -7.03 14.31 -16.77
C VAL A 175 -6.43 12.93 -16.54
N GLN A 176 -5.54 12.81 -15.56
CA GLN A 176 -4.73 11.62 -15.35
C GLN A 176 -5.42 10.67 -14.37
N THR A 177 -5.73 9.47 -14.84
CA THR A 177 -6.06 8.34 -13.99
C THR A 177 -4.78 7.57 -13.70
N VAL A 178 -4.41 7.44 -12.41
CA VAL A 178 -3.24 6.66 -11.97
C VAL A 178 -3.69 5.37 -11.28
N ALA A 179 -3.04 4.27 -11.61
CA ALA A 179 -3.34 2.95 -11.07
C ALA A 179 -2.07 2.10 -10.96
N CYS A 180 -2.18 0.90 -10.38
CA CYS A 180 -1.06 -0.03 -10.24
C CYS A 180 -1.13 -1.16 -11.26
N ASP A 181 0.03 -1.60 -11.75
CA ASP A 181 0.12 -2.73 -12.68
C ASP A 181 -0.62 -3.95 -12.11
N GLY A 182 -1.56 -4.48 -12.89
CA GLY A 182 -2.43 -5.59 -12.48
C GLY A 182 -3.83 -5.15 -12.05
N ASP A 183 -4.05 -3.86 -11.78
CA ASP A 183 -5.37 -3.29 -11.58
C ASP A 183 -6.14 -3.16 -12.90
N THR A 184 -7.42 -2.83 -12.79
CA THR A 184 -8.29 -2.55 -13.94
C THR A 184 -9.02 -1.25 -13.70
N GLU A 185 -8.75 -0.28 -14.56
CA GLU A 185 -9.43 1.01 -14.53
C GLU A 185 -10.63 1.00 -15.47
N ILE A 186 -11.74 1.60 -15.04
CA ILE A 186 -12.96 1.73 -15.85
C ILE A 186 -13.10 3.17 -16.30
N LEU A 187 -12.91 3.39 -17.60
CA LEU A 187 -13.20 4.64 -18.27
C LEU A 187 -14.69 4.70 -18.59
N ASP A 188 -15.34 5.83 -18.31
CA ASP A 188 -16.79 5.99 -18.48
C ASP A 188 -17.07 7.20 -19.36
N ALA A 189 -17.59 6.95 -20.55
CA ALA A 189 -17.99 7.97 -21.51
C ALA A 189 -19.53 8.06 -21.64
N THR A 190 -20.27 7.61 -20.63
CA THR A 190 -21.73 7.51 -20.68
C THR A 190 -22.40 8.84 -21.01
N ASN A 191 -23.08 8.89 -22.15
CA ASN A 191 -23.90 10.03 -22.56
C ASN A 191 -25.38 9.59 -22.70
N PRO A 192 -26.34 10.30 -22.06
CA PRO A 192 -27.76 9.91 -22.05
C PRO A 192 -28.42 9.95 -23.44
N ASN A 193 -27.83 10.67 -24.40
CA ASN A 193 -28.33 10.79 -25.76
C ASN A 193 -27.59 9.89 -26.77
N ALA A 194 -26.60 9.10 -26.33
CA ALA A 194 -25.81 8.25 -27.21
C ALA A 194 -26.65 7.16 -27.90
N LEU A 195 -26.44 6.99 -29.19
CA LEU A 195 -26.91 5.88 -30.01
C LEU A 195 -25.90 4.72 -30.06
N GLY A 196 -24.64 4.98 -29.72
CA GLY A 196 -23.56 4.00 -29.66
C GLY A 196 -22.22 4.65 -29.36
N TYR A 197 -21.21 3.80 -29.16
CA TYR A 197 -19.84 4.21 -28.85
C TYR A 197 -18.86 3.48 -29.77
N GLN A 198 -17.70 4.07 -29.98
CA GLN A 198 -16.53 3.38 -30.49
C GLN A 198 -15.28 3.87 -29.76
N TRP A 199 -14.51 2.96 -29.18
CA TRP A 199 -13.27 3.31 -28.50
C TRP A 199 -12.06 3.22 -29.43
N PHE A 200 -11.07 4.03 -29.10
CA PHE A 200 -9.78 4.13 -29.74
C PHE A 200 -8.68 4.23 -28.69
N PHE A 201 -7.49 3.80 -29.05
CA PHE A 201 -6.27 3.96 -28.28
C PHE A 201 -5.23 4.68 -29.12
N GLU A 202 -4.43 5.52 -28.50
CA GLU A 202 -3.34 6.21 -29.17
C GLU A 202 -2.22 5.23 -29.54
N ASN A 203 -1.79 5.24 -30.79
CA ASN A 203 -0.77 4.32 -31.26
C ASN A 203 0.13 4.90 -32.36
N PRO A 204 1.44 5.08 -32.09
CA PRO A 204 2.10 4.89 -30.80
C PRO A 204 1.68 5.97 -29.78
N ILE A 205 1.87 5.72 -28.49
CA ILE A 205 1.61 6.71 -27.43
C ILE A 205 2.43 7.99 -27.69
N GLY A 206 1.81 9.16 -27.54
CA GLY A 206 2.37 10.48 -27.81
C GLY A 206 2.43 10.89 -29.29
N SER A 207 1.66 10.25 -30.16
CA SER A 207 1.62 10.53 -31.61
C SER A 207 0.48 11.46 -32.05
N GLY A 208 -0.47 11.75 -31.18
CA GLY A 208 -1.76 12.35 -31.48
C GLY A 208 -2.69 11.47 -32.33
N THR A 209 -2.28 10.24 -32.68
CA THR A 209 -3.02 9.39 -33.62
C THR A 209 -3.75 8.26 -32.90
N PHE A 210 -5.08 8.27 -32.97
CA PHE A 210 -5.95 7.28 -32.34
C PHE A 210 -6.38 6.18 -33.31
N SER A 211 -6.09 4.93 -32.95
CA SER A 211 -6.47 3.73 -33.69
C SER A 211 -7.64 3.01 -33.03
N PRO A 212 -8.61 2.48 -33.79
CA PRO A 212 -9.73 1.75 -33.19
C PRO A 212 -9.28 0.42 -32.60
N PHE A 213 -9.95 -0.03 -31.54
CA PHE A 213 -9.75 -1.39 -31.02
C PHE A 213 -10.15 -2.46 -32.03
N VAL A 214 -9.46 -3.60 -31.98
CA VAL A 214 -9.77 -4.78 -32.79
C VAL A 214 -9.80 -6.02 -31.87
N PRO A 215 -10.97 -6.60 -31.57
CA PRO A 215 -12.31 -6.21 -32.04
C PRO A 215 -12.74 -4.82 -31.53
N ALA A 216 -13.70 -4.19 -32.21
CA ALA A 216 -14.19 -2.87 -31.82
C ALA A 216 -14.89 -2.94 -30.46
N GLU A 217 -14.51 -2.02 -29.57
CA GLU A 217 -15.15 -1.82 -28.27
C GLU A 217 -16.23 -0.75 -28.40
N THR A 218 -17.47 -1.06 -27.99
CA THR A 218 -18.67 -0.23 -28.26
C THR A 218 -19.55 0.01 -27.02
N SER A 219 -19.07 -0.37 -25.85
CA SER A 219 -19.76 -0.13 -24.58
C SER A 219 -19.62 1.34 -24.15
N PRO A 220 -20.54 1.88 -23.34
CA PRO A 220 -20.38 3.23 -22.77
C PRO A 220 -19.16 3.35 -21.83
N THR A 221 -18.67 2.21 -21.33
CA THR A 221 -17.47 2.12 -20.51
C THR A 221 -16.42 1.23 -21.15
N LEU A 222 -15.15 1.47 -20.83
CA LEU A 222 -14.01 0.66 -21.27
C LEU A 222 -13.15 0.27 -20.06
N ALA A 223 -12.89 -1.02 -19.91
CA ALA A 223 -11.96 -1.52 -18.91
C ALA A 223 -10.54 -1.58 -19.51
N VAL A 224 -9.58 -0.90 -18.87
CA VAL A 224 -8.18 -0.83 -19.33
C VAL A 224 -7.23 -1.33 -18.25
N THR A 225 -6.12 -1.92 -18.67
CA THR A 225 -5.09 -2.50 -17.79
C THR A 225 -3.67 -2.11 -18.23
N THR A 226 -3.56 -1.09 -19.09
CA THR A 226 -2.30 -0.66 -19.70
C THR A 226 -2.24 0.85 -19.76
N THR A 227 -1.05 1.40 -19.54
CA THR A 227 -0.76 2.82 -19.73
C THR A 227 -1.04 3.25 -21.17
N GLY A 228 -1.70 4.39 -21.34
CA GLY A 228 -1.90 5.01 -22.64
C GLY A 228 -3.05 6.01 -22.66
N ASN A 229 -3.20 6.66 -23.81
CA ASN A 229 -4.26 7.62 -24.08
C ASN A 229 -5.39 6.93 -24.84
N TYR A 230 -6.62 7.13 -24.37
CA TYR A 230 -7.83 6.53 -24.92
C TYR A 230 -8.80 7.62 -25.38
N LYS A 231 -9.55 7.33 -26.44
CA LYS A 231 -10.59 8.21 -26.97
C LYS A 231 -11.88 7.42 -27.15
N ALA A 232 -12.99 7.92 -26.62
CA ALA A 232 -14.33 7.44 -26.93
C ALA A 232 -14.96 8.34 -28.00
N GLU A 233 -15.39 7.80 -29.13
CA GLU A 233 -16.33 8.48 -30.03
C GLU A 233 -17.76 8.11 -29.65
N ILE A 234 -18.58 9.12 -29.42
CA ILE A 234 -19.98 8.99 -29.02
C ILE A 234 -20.85 9.34 -30.23
N TYR A 235 -21.61 8.36 -30.73
CA TYR A 235 -22.54 8.57 -31.84
C TYR A 235 -23.86 9.10 -31.31
N LEU A 236 -24.30 10.26 -31.79
CA LEU A 236 -25.52 10.94 -31.38
C LEU A 236 -26.57 10.94 -32.51
N PRO A 237 -27.85 11.24 -32.22
CA PRO A 237 -28.88 11.40 -33.23
C PRO A 237 -28.49 12.41 -34.33
N LEU A 238 -29.11 12.26 -35.50
CA LEU A 238 -28.89 13.13 -36.67
C LEU A 238 -27.47 13.04 -37.29
N GLY A 239 -26.72 11.97 -37.01
CA GLY A 239 -25.41 11.73 -37.63
C GLY A 239 -24.27 12.54 -37.02
N VAL A 240 -24.50 13.05 -35.81
CA VAL A 240 -23.54 13.82 -35.02
C VAL A 240 -22.60 12.88 -34.28
N THR A 241 -21.35 13.30 -34.11
CA THR A 241 -20.38 12.64 -33.23
C THR A 241 -19.79 13.62 -32.22
N ASP A 242 -19.50 13.09 -31.03
CA ASP A 242 -18.78 13.76 -29.95
C ASP A 242 -17.57 12.90 -29.54
N SER A 243 -16.62 13.45 -28.78
CA SER A 243 -15.42 12.73 -28.36
C SER A 243 -14.98 13.08 -26.95
N GLU A 244 -14.57 12.06 -26.20
CA GLU A 244 -14.02 12.17 -24.86
C GLU A 244 -12.66 11.47 -24.79
N PHE A 245 -11.73 12.03 -24.02
CA PHE A 245 -10.34 11.58 -23.93
C PHE A 245 -9.99 11.21 -22.48
N PHE A 246 -9.17 10.17 -22.34
CA PHE A 246 -8.70 9.67 -21.05
C PHE A 246 -7.19 9.41 -21.11
N ASP A 247 -6.45 9.89 -20.12
CA ASP A 247 -5.04 9.55 -19.92
C ASP A 247 -4.91 8.63 -18.72
N VAL A 248 -4.31 7.45 -18.93
CA VAL A 248 -4.18 6.43 -17.88
C VAL A 248 -2.73 6.02 -17.74
N ILE A 249 -2.21 6.10 -16.52
CA ILE A 249 -0.85 5.66 -16.18
C ILE A 249 -0.93 4.55 -15.13
N PHE A 250 -0.44 3.37 -15.49
CA PHE A 250 -0.17 2.27 -14.59
C PHE A 250 1.29 2.34 -14.13
N TYR A 251 1.51 2.38 -12.81
CA TYR A 251 2.83 2.28 -12.20
C TYR A 251 3.14 0.83 -11.81
N PRO A 252 4.42 0.42 -11.83
CA PRO A 252 4.82 -0.91 -11.38
C PRO A 252 4.33 -1.19 -9.96
N GLN A 253 3.60 -2.29 -9.77
CA GLN A 253 3.13 -2.74 -8.45
C GLN A 253 4.25 -3.47 -7.70
N PRO A 254 4.77 -2.91 -6.59
CA PRO A 254 5.71 -3.64 -5.75
C PRO A 254 5.03 -4.83 -5.09
N VAL A 255 5.81 -5.87 -4.81
CA VAL A 255 5.39 -7.06 -4.06
C VAL A 255 6.37 -7.33 -2.92
N ILE A 256 5.94 -8.09 -1.92
CA ILE A 256 6.85 -8.64 -0.91
C ILE A 256 7.50 -9.88 -1.50
N ALA A 257 8.76 -9.79 -1.91
CA ALA A 257 9.43 -10.87 -2.63
C ALA A 257 9.62 -12.12 -1.76
N SER A 258 9.95 -11.92 -0.49
CA SER A 258 9.93 -12.91 0.59
C SER A 258 9.45 -12.23 1.87
N PRO A 259 8.71 -12.93 2.75
CA PRO A 259 8.31 -12.36 4.05
C PRO A 259 9.55 -11.89 4.83
N PRO A 260 9.50 -10.70 5.45
CA PRO A 260 10.57 -10.22 6.32
C PRO A 260 10.78 -11.21 7.48
N GLN A 261 12.03 -11.39 7.89
CA GLN A 261 12.39 -12.22 9.03
C GLN A 261 12.21 -11.45 10.34
N ASP A 262 11.75 -12.17 11.36
CA ASP A 262 11.79 -11.66 12.72
C ASP A 262 13.24 -11.44 13.17
N LEU A 263 13.50 -10.37 13.91
CA LEU A 263 14.84 -10.02 14.39
C LEU A 263 14.94 -10.23 15.91
N TYR A 264 16.13 -10.68 16.33
CA TYR A 264 16.37 -11.06 17.72
C TYR A 264 17.71 -10.52 18.23
N ILE A 265 17.69 -9.86 19.39
CA ILE A 265 18.91 -9.50 20.12
C ILE A 265 19.03 -10.38 21.35
N CYS A 266 20.22 -10.96 21.57
CA CYS A 266 20.49 -11.68 22.81
C CYS A 266 20.85 -10.73 23.94
N ASP A 267 19.85 -10.29 24.70
CA ASP A 267 19.97 -9.43 25.87
C ASP A 267 18.81 -9.75 26.82
N ASP A 268 18.96 -9.47 28.12
CA ASP A 268 17.90 -9.70 29.12
C ASP A 268 16.87 -8.54 29.18
N GLY A 269 16.96 -7.59 28.24
CA GLY A 269 16.11 -6.41 28.15
C GLY A 269 16.46 -5.33 29.17
N THR A 270 17.61 -5.44 29.84
CA THR A 270 18.06 -4.43 30.83
C THR A 270 18.88 -3.32 30.21
N SER A 271 19.38 -3.50 28.99
CA SER A 271 20.01 -2.46 28.17
C SER A 271 19.12 -2.06 26.99
N PRO A 272 19.21 -0.83 26.45
CA PRO A 272 18.46 -0.45 25.26
C PRO A 272 18.93 -1.30 24.07
N GLY A 273 18.07 -2.20 23.61
CA GLY A 273 18.31 -3.02 22.42
C GLY A 273 18.18 -2.18 21.17
N ILE A 274 19.19 -2.25 20.29
CA ILE A 274 19.23 -1.51 19.03
C ILE A 274 19.16 -2.52 17.88
N PHE A 275 18.11 -2.46 17.08
CA PHE A 275 17.88 -3.31 15.91
C PHE A 275 18.27 -2.59 14.62
N ASP A 276 18.90 -3.33 13.71
CA ASP A 276 19.03 -2.91 12.32
C ASP A 276 17.86 -3.51 11.52
N LEU A 277 16.82 -2.70 11.29
CA LEU A 277 15.64 -3.14 10.56
C LEU A 277 15.95 -3.40 9.08
N THR A 278 17.02 -2.80 8.56
CA THR A 278 17.41 -2.92 7.14
C THR A 278 17.99 -4.30 6.80
N GLU A 279 18.18 -5.17 7.80
CA GLU A 279 18.47 -6.60 7.59
C GLU A 279 17.40 -7.29 6.73
N ASN A 280 16.17 -6.76 6.71
CA ASN A 280 15.06 -7.28 5.90
C ASN A 280 14.98 -6.70 4.47
N ASP A 281 15.81 -5.72 4.09
CA ASP A 281 15.69 -5.02 2.81
C ASP A 281 15.84 -5.99 1.61
N ASP A 282 16.81 -6.91 1.68
CA ASP A 282 17.08 -7.87 0.60
C ASP A 282 15.94 -8.89 0.43
N ASP A 283 15.37 -9.36 1.53
CA ASP A 283 14.25 -10.31 1.52
C ASP A 283 12.96 -9.67 0.98
N VAL A 284 12.66 -8.45 1.43
CA VAL A 284 11.47 -7.70 1.00
C VAL A 284 11.57 -7.33 -0.48
N ARG A 285 12.75 -6.89 -0.94
CA ARG A 285 12.96 -6.46 -2.34
C ARG A 285 13.09 -7.60 -3.32
N GLY A 286 13.92 -8.60 -3.01
CA GLY A 286 14.31 -9.64 -3.95
C GLY A 286 14.94 -9.06 -5.24
N THR A 287 14.31 -9.31 -6.39
CA THR A 287 14.82 -8.93 -7.72
C THR A 287 14.11 -7.71 -8.34
N GLN A 288 13.27 -7.03 -7.57
CA GLN A 288 12.53 -5.84 -8.00
C GLN A 288 13.45 -4.64 -8.22
N ASP A 289 12.89 -3.56 -8.78
CA ASP A 289 13.65 -2.35 -9.09
C ASP A 289 14.39 -1.84 -7.84
N PRO A 290 15.72 -1.64 -7.91
CA PRO A 290 16.48 -1.06 -6.80
C PRO A 290 16.07 0.38 -6.44
N LEU A 291 15.33 1.08 -7.32
CA LEU A 291 14.78 2.41 -7.05
C LEU A 291 13.52 2.37 -6.18
N PHE A 292 12.89 1.20 -5.98
CA PHE A 292 11.77 1.11 -5.03
C PHE A 292 12.26 1.46 -3.63
N ASN A 293 11.50 2.28 -2.91
CA ASN A 293 11.86 2.74 -1.59
C ASN A 293 11.35 1.74 -0.54
N ILE A 294 12.18 1.39 0.44
CA ILE A 294 11.76 0.57 1.60
C ILE A 294 11.77 1.44 2.84
N THR A 295 10.65 1.43 3.56
CA THR A 295 10.49 2.15 4.82
C THR A 295 9.89 1.25 5.89
N TYR A 296 10.17 1.57 7.14
CA TYR A 296 9.69 0.83 8.31
C TYR A 296 8.80 1.74 9.16
N HIS A 297 7.80 1.19 9.81
CA HIS A 297 6.73 1.92 10.49
C HIS A 297 6.31 1.20 11.78
N HIS A 298 5.81 1.95 12.77
CA HIS A 298 5.33 1.38 14.03
C HIS A 298 3.92 0.79 13.93
N SER A 299 3.17 1.13 12.87
CA SER A 299 1.81 0.67 12.69
C SER A 299 1.45 0.39 11.23
N GLN A 300 0.46 -0.48 11.05
CA GLN A 300 -0.09 -0.80 9.74
C GLN A 300 -0.62 0.46 9.02
N LEU A 301 -1.27 1.36 9.75
CA LEU A 301 -1.87 2.56 9.17
C LEU A 301 -0.78 3.51 8.64
N GLU A 302 0.29 3.73 9.40
CA GLU A 302 1.45 4.51 8.96
C GLU A 302 2.09 3.90 7.71
N ALA A 303 2.24 2.57 7.66
CA ALA A 303 2.75 1.86 6.49
C ALA A 303 1.81 1.94 5.27
N MET A 304 0.47 1.93 5.47
CA MET A 304 -0.50 2.10 4.38
C MET A 304 -0.49 3.53 3.83
N ASP A 305 -0.43 4.52 4.71
CA ASP A 305 -0.45 5.93 4.36
C ASP A 305 0.93 6.46 3.93
N GLY A 306 2.00 5.68 4.13
CA GLY A 306 3.38 6.09 3.83
C GLY A 306 3.88 7.22 4.73
N THR A 307 3.39 7.30 5.97
CA THR A 307 3.66 8.42 6.90
C THR A 307 4.53 7.98 8.08
N ASN A 308 5.28 8.93 8.66
CA ASN A 308 6.11 8.71 9.86
C ASN A 308 7.10 7.51 9.79
N PRO A 309 7.93 7.40 8.74
CA PRO A 309 8.89 6.31 8.66
C PRO A 309 9.90 6.35 9.82
N ILE A 310 10.27 5.17 10.32
CA ILE A 310 11.28 4.98 11.36
C ILE A 310 12.65 5.39 10.82
N VAL A 311 13.25 6.41 11.43
CA VAL A 311 14.57 6.91 11.07
C VAL A 311 15.41 7.14 12.33
N PRO A 312 16.65 6.60 12.41
CA PRO A 312 17.29 5.71 11.45
C PRO A 312 16.77 4.26 11.55
N ALA A 313 16.43 3.63 10.41
CA ALA A 313 15.97 2.24 10.38
C ALA A 313 17.07 1.24 10.77
N ASN A 314 18.34 1.58 10.57
CA ASN A 314 19.47 0.70 10.87
C ASN A 314 19.98 0.78 12.33
N ALA A 315 19.30 1.54 13.17
CA ALA A 315 19.66 1.68 14.59
C ALA A 315 18.42 2.00 15.44
N TYR A 316 17.34 1.23 15.25
CA TYR A 316 16.07 1.43 15.93
C TYR A 316 16.10 0.89 17.37
N PRO A 317 15.83 1.72 18.40
CA PRO A 317 15.75 1.27 19.78
C PRO A 317 14.37 0.64 20.08
N ILE A 318 14.33 -0.66 20.39
CA ILE A 318 13.08 -1.35 20.71
C ILE A 318 12.40 -0.77 21.96
N VAL A 319 11.06 -0.73 21.95
CA VAL A 319 10.26 -0.36 23.12
C VAL A 319 9.61 -1.59 23.75
N GLY A 320 9.98 -1.89 25.00
CA GLY A 320 9.47 -3.07 25.71
C GLY A 320 10.29 -4.32 25.41
N SER A 321 9.68 -5.50 25.49
CA SER A 321 10.37 -6.79 25.27
C SER A 321 10.18 -7.37 23.86
N SER A 322 9.12 -6.94 23.17
CA SER A 322 8.74 -7.34 21.81
C SER A 322 7.99 -6.19 21.15
N GLU A 323 8.18 -5.99 19.85
CA GLU A 323 7.50 -4.97 19.06
C GLU A 323 7.25 -5.48 17.64
N THR A 324 6.06 -5.25 17.10
CA THR A 324 5.75 -5.51 15.70
C THR A 324 6.20 -4.31 14.85
N ILE A 325 7.00 -4.55 13.82
CA ILE A 325 7.43 -3.54 12.86
C ILE A 325 6.75 -3.81 11.52
N TRP A 326 6.24 -2.77 10.88
CA TRP A 326 5.65 -2.83 9.55
C TRP A 326 6.65 -2.35 8.52
N VAL A 327 6.85 -3.13 7.46
CA VAL A 327 7.68 -2.76 6.32
C VAL A 327 6.79 -2.36 5.15
N ARG A 328 7.17 -1.31 4.45
CA ARG A 328 6.53 -0.84 3.22
C ARG A 328 7.58 -0.78 2.12
N ILE A 329 7.29 -1.40 0.98
CA ILE A 329 8.04 -1.22 -0.27
C ILE A 329 7.15 -0.48 -1.27
N GLU A 330 7.65 0.60 -1.85
CA GLU A 330 6.88 1.46 -2.77
C GLU A 330 7.69 1.85 -4.01
N GLU A 331 7.00 2.12 -5.12
CA GLU A 331 7.62 2.74 -6.29
C GLU A 331 7.90 4.24 -6.05
N PRO A 332 8.78 4.90 -6.85
CA PRO A 332 9.24 6.26 -6.58
C PRO A 332 8.16 7.36 -6.42
N ASN A 333 6.97 7.19 -7.00
CA ASN A 333 5.84 8.12 -6.86
C ASN A 333 4.90 7.76 -5.70
N ALA A 334 5.21 6.71 -4.94
CA ALA A 334 4.44 6.19 -3.80
C ALA A 334 2.96 5.85 -4.09
N THR A 335 2.58 5.76 -5.36
CA THR A 335 1.22 5.39 -5.78
C THR A 335 0.96 3.92 -5.51
N CYS A 336 1.94 3.08 -5.85
CA CYS A 336 1.86 1.63 -5.70
C CYS A 336 2.83 1.14 -4.64
N TYR A 337 2.32 0.29 -3.75
CA TYR A 337 3.10 -0.22 -2.62
C TYR A 337 2.64 -1.60 -2.19
N ALA A 338 3.49 -2.27 -1.44
CA ALA A 338 3.14 -3.45 -0.66
C ALA A 338 3.64 -3.28 0.78
N ILE A 339 2.91 -3.89 1.71
CA ILE A 339 3.26 -3.90 3.12
C ILE A 339 3.30 -5.32 3.67
N ASP A 340 4.15 -5.53 4.67
CA ASP A 340 4.16 -6.72 5.52
C ASP A 340 4.61 -6.33 6.93
N SER A 341 4.72 -7.30 7.84
CA SER A 341 5.19 -7.09 9.21
C SER A 341 6.09 -8.21 9.70
N PHE A 342 6.96 -7.89 10.66
CA PHE A 342 7.80 -8.83 11.39
C PHE A 342 7.89 -8.41 12.87
N GLU A 343 8.32 -9.33 13.73
CA GLU A 343 8.58 -9.04 15.13
C GLU A 343 10.06 -8.72 15.37
N ILE A 344 10.32 -7.74 16.21
CA ILE A 344 11.61 -7.56 16.87
C ILE A 344 11.45 -7.92 18.35
N THR A 345 12.36 -8.70 18.91
CA THR A 345 12.22 -9.15 20.30
C THR A 345 13.55 -9.43 20.98
N PHE A 346 13.60 -9.28 22.29
CA PHE A 346 14.75 -9.74 23.07
C PHE A 346 14.68 -11.25 23.25
N ALA A 347 15.69 -11.95 22.74
CA ALA A 347 15.95 -13.32 23.12
C ALA A 347 16.80 -13.31 24.39
N SER A 348 16.43 -14.12 25.38
CA SER A 348 17.26 -14.37 26.54
C SER A 348 17.35 -15.88 26.77
N ALA A 349 18.34 -16.31 27.54
CA ALA A 349 18.43 -17.65 28.06
C ALA A 349 19.04 -17.59 29.46
N THR A 350 18.54 -18.43 30.36
CA THR A 350 19.13 -18.59 31.69
C THR A 350 19.46 -20.05 31.95
N ALA A 351 20.48 -20.32 32.75
CA ALA A 351 20.87 -21.68 33.11
C ALA A 351 21.09 -21.76 34.62
N THR A 352 20.14 -22.39 35.32
CA THR A 352 20.20 -22.52 36.78
C THR A 352 21.03 -23.74 37.17
N ALA A 353 22.04 -23.54 38.03
CA ALA A 353 22.87 -24.65 38.50
C ALA A 353 22.05 -25.61 39.38
N PRO A 354 22.00 -26.92 39.07
CA PRO A 354 21.44 -27.92 39.96
C PRO A 354 22.21 -28.03 41.30
N PRO A 355 21.61 -28.63 42.35
CA PRO A 355 22.33 -28.95 43.58
C PRO A 355 23.59 -29.77 43.29
N SER A 356 24.73 -29.29 43.79
CA SER A 356 26.06 -29.86 43.52
C SER A 356 26.83 -30.08 44.83
N PRO A 357 27.47 -31.26 45.04
CA PRO A 357 27.48 -32.40 44.13
C PRO A 357 26.18 -33.22 44.18
N HIS A 358 25.76 -33.73 43.04
CA HIS A 358 24.71 -34.75 42.95
C HIS A 358 25.35 -36.14 43.09
N ARG A 359 24.84 -36.95 44.03
CA ARG A 359 25.44 -38.24 44.38
C ARG A 359 24.62 -39.38 43.79
N LEU A 360 25.30 -40.27 43.08
CA LEU A 360 24.76 -41.51 42.55
C LEU A 360 25.30 -42.69 43.36
N CYS A 361 24.48 -43.71 43.58
CA CYS A 361 24.94 -44.96 44.18
C CYS A 361 25.37 -45.90 43.05
N ASP A 362 26.52 -46.56 43.19
CA ASP A 362 26.93 -47.64 42.30
C ASP A 362 26.10 -48.91 42.61
N ILE A 363 24.97 -49.09 41.91
CA ILE A 363 24.05 -50.21 42.15
C ILE A 363 24.68 -51.54 41.69
N GLY A 364 25.50 -51.48 40.63
CA GLY A 364 26.17 -52.64 40.03
C GLY A 364 27.48 -53.06 40.71
N GLY A 365 28.02 -52.24 41.60
CA GLY A 365 29.32 -52.44 42.24
C GLY A 365 30.49 -52.49 41.23
N ASN A 366 30.32 -51.88 40.06
CA ASN A 366 31.27 -51.97 38.94
C ASN A 366 31.99 -50.64 38.67
N GLY A 367 31.77 -49.62 39.49
CA GLY A 367 32.35 -48.28 39.37
C GLY A 367 31.72 -47.41 38.29
N GLN A 368 30.54 -47.76 37.78
CA GLN A 368 29.83 -46.99 36.75
C GLN A 368 28.32 -46.94 37.02
N GLU A 369 27.69 -45.79 36.77
CA GLU A 369 26.23 -45.67 36.85
C GLU A 369 25.68 -44.87 35.66
N PRO A 370 24.69 -45.39 34.90
CA PRO A 370 24.02 -44.64 33.84
C PRO A 370 23.03 -43.61 34.39
N ILE A 371 23.03 -42.41 33.84
CA ILE A 371 22.06 -41.34 34.17
C ILE A 371 21.53 -40.69 32.90
N ASN A 372 20.21 -40.46 32.85
CA ASN A 372 19.60 -39.60 31.84
C ASN A 372 19.59 -38.17 32.40
N LEU A 373 20.61 -37.38 32.01
CA LEU A 373 20.82 -36.00 32.44
C LEU A 373 19.60 -35.14 32.13
N ASN A 374 19.03 -35.29 30.93
CA ASN A 374 17.85 -34.53 30.51
C ASN A 374 16.66 -34.74 31.46
N THR A 375 16.29 -36.01 31.71
CA THR A 375 15.17 -36.34 32.61
C THR A 375 15.42 -35.95 34.06
N THR A 376 16.69 -35.83 34.47
CA THR A 376 17.07 -35.59 35.86
C THR A 376 17.21 -34.10 36.17
N PHE A 377 17.77 -33.31 35.24
CA PHE A 377 18.20 -31.94 35.51
C PHE A 377 17.50 -30.87 34.68
N ASP A 378 16.86 -31.18 33.54
CA ASP A 378 16.28 -30.16 32.65
C ASP A 378 15.32 -29.23 33.37
N THR A 379 14.41 -29.77 34.19
CA THR A 379 13.43 -28.97 34.94
C THR A 379 14.11 -27.94 35.86
N ILE A 380 15.19 -28.33 36.53
CA ILE A 380 15.93 -27.43 37.44
C ILE A 380 16.74 -26.43 36.63
N ILE A 381 17.41 -26.87 35.56
CA ILE A 381 18.26 -26.04 34.71
C ILE A 381 17.44 -24.96 34.00
N LEU A 382 16.28 -25.33 33.45
CA LEU A 382 15.34 -24.42 32.80
C LEU A 382 14.67 -23.48 33.81
N ASN A 383 14.47 -23.90 35.06
CA ASN A 383 13.89 -23.10 36.14
C ASN A 383 12.63 -22.31 35.73
N GLY A 384 11.71 -22.98 35.01
CA GLY A 384 10.46 -22.38 34.53
C GLY A 384 10.48 -21.85 33.09
N GLN A 385 11.63 -21.84 32.41
CA GLN A 385 11.70 -21.63 30.95
C GLN A 385 10.95 -22.75 30.22
N ASN A 386 10.20 -22.39 29.15
CA ASN A 386 9.38 -23.34 28.41
C ASN A 386 10.24 -24.33 27.60
N PRO A 387 10.18 -25.65 27.86
CA PRO A 387 11.01 -26.64 27.16
C PRO A 387 10.77 -26.72 25.64
N SER A 388 9.68 -26.16 25.09
CA SER A 388 9.49 -26.07 23.63
C SER A 388 10.25 -24.91 22.99
N GLU A 389 10.59 -23.87 23.75
CA GLU A 389 11.30 -22.67 23.30
C GLU A 389 12.80 -22.74 23.58
N TYR A 390 13.22 -23.66 24.45
CA TYR A 390 14.61 -23.80 24.89
C TYR A 390 15.10 -25.23 24.78
N THR A 391 16.32 -25.39 24.28
CA THR A 391 17.01 -26.68 24.20
C THR A 391 18.12 -26.75 25.26
N VAL A 392 18.11 -27.81 26.07
CA VAL A 392 19.19 -28.12 27.02
C VAL A 392 20.13 -29.16 26.43
N THR A 393 21.43 -28.88 26.43
CA THR A 393 22.48 -29.84 26.07
C THR A 393 23.51 -29.92 27.18
N TYR A 394 24.16 -31.08 27.32
CA TYR A 394 25.16 -31.35 28.35
C TYR A 394 26.51 -31.63 27.69
N HIS A 395 27.59 -31.23 28.32
CA HIS A 395 28.95 -31.23 27.75
C HIS A 395 29.99 -31.61 28.81
N ASP A 396 31.09 -32.26 28.39
CA ASP A 396 32.18 -32.68 29.29
C ASP A 396 33.10 -31.51 29.68
N ASN A 397 33.09 -30.40 28.95
CA ASN A 397 33.96 -29.25 29.20
C ASN A 397 33.28 -27.92 28.82
N PRO A 398 33.76 -26.78 29.35
CA PRO A 398 33.10 -25.49 29.14
C PRO A 398 33.23 -24.96 27.71
N ALA A 399 34.29 -25.32 26.96
CA ALA A 399 34.46 -24.84 25.59
C ALA A 399 33.41 -25.44 24.65
N ASP A 400 33.13 -26.74 24.81
CA ASP A 400 32.06 -27.43 24.08
C ASP A 400 30.67 -26.86 24.42
N ALA A 401 30.42 -26.55 25.71
CA ALA A 401 29.16 -25.92 26.13
C ALA A 401 28.96 -24.51 25.53
N ILE A 402 30.03 -23.71 25.44
CA ILE A 402 30.00 -22.36 24.82
C ILE A 402 29.80 -22.47 23.31
N ALA A 403 30.44 -23.43 22.65
CA ALA A 403 30.33 -23.63 21.21
C ALA A 403 29.06 -24.41 20.80
N GLY A 404 28.38 -25.08 21.74
CA GLY A 404 27.20 -25.90 21.46
C GLY A 404 27.51 -27.17 20.66
N ILE A 405 28.71 -27.74 20.82
CA ILE A 405 29.19 -28.91 20.08
C ILE A 405 29.44 -30.08 21.02
N ASN A 406 29.54 -31.31 20.49
CA ASN A 406 29.89 -32.52 21.27
C ASN A 406 28.98 -32.81 22.47
N ALA A 407 27.66 -32.67 22.30
CA ALA A 407 26.69 -32.96 23.36
C ALA A 407 26.78 -34.42 23.86
N LEU A 408 26.67 -34.59 25.18
CA LEU A 408 26.78 -35.89 25.85
C LEU A 408 25.58 -36.80 25.53
N PRO A 409 25.83 -38.10 25.33
CA PRO A 409 24.78 -39.07 25.07
C PRO A 409 23.84 -39.24 26.27
N GLN A 410 22.62 -39.69 25.99
CA GLN A 410 21.62 -40.06 27.01
C GLN A 410 21.28 -41.55 26.85
N PRO A 411 21.53 -42.41 27.84
CA PRO A 411 22.13 -42.11 29.14
C PRO A 411 23.64 -41.83 29.08
N TYR A 412 24.12 -40.98 30.00
CA TYR A 412 25.54 -40.73 30.24
C TYR A 412 26.07 -41.69 31.32
N ILE A 413 27.30 -42.19 31.16
CA ILE A 413 27.91 -43.11 32.12
C ILE A 413 28.82 -42.34 33.06
N VAL A 414 28.44 -42.26 34.34
CA VAL A 414 29.22 -41.57 35.37
C VAL A 414 30.25 -42.52 35.97
N THR A 415 31.50 -42.05 36.06
CA THR A 415 32.58 -42.74 36.77
C THR A 415 33.29 -41.76 37.71
N GLY A 416 33.51 -42.15 38.96
CA GLY A 416 34.18 -41.31 39.95
C GLY A 416 33.48 -39.97 40.19
N SER A 417 34.24 -38.87 40.16
CA SER A 417 33.74 -37.50 40.28
C SER A 417 33.99 -36.75 38.98
N ILE A 418 32.94 -36.16 38.40
CA ILE A 418 33.01 -35.44 37.11
C ILE A 418 32.14 -34.20 37.11
N PHE A 419 32.65 -33.11 36.53
CA PHE A 419 31.86 -31.91 36.26
C PHE A 419 31.12 -32.06 34.94
N ILE A 420 29.85 -31.66 34.95
CA ILE A 420 28.99 -31.58 33.77
C ILE A 420 28.66 -30.10 33.53
N PHE A 421 28.77 -29.68 32.27
CA PHE A 421 28.45 -28.33 31.83
C PHE A 421 27.15 -28.38 31.02
N ALA A 422 26.12 -27.69 31.47
CA ALA A 422 24.85 -27.61 30.76
C ALA A 422 24.75 -26.29 30.00
N ARG A 423 24.27 -26.34 28.76
CA ARG A 423 23.93 -25.20 27.91
C ARG A 423 22.43 -25.16 27.74
N VAL A 424 21.80 -24.04 28.09
CA VAL A 424 20.42 -23.70 27.72
C VAL A 424 20.48 -22.74 26.55
N GLN A 425 19.88 -23.10 25.43
CA GLN A 425 19.86 -22.28 24.21
C GLN A 425 18.42 -21.92 23.87
N ASN A 426 18.18 -20.66 23.52
CA ASN A 426 16.91 -20.22 22.94
C ASN A 426 16.78 -20.79 21.51
N ASN A 427 15.66 -21.44 21.19
CA ASN A 427 15.49 -22.14 19.91
C ASN A 427 15.33 -21.19 18.72
N ILE A 428 14.97 -19.94 18.97
CA ILE A 428 14.74 -18.93 17.93
C ILE A 428 16.03 -18.15 17.63
N SER A 429 16.84 -17.88 18.66
CA SER A 429 18.17 -17.26 18.51
C SER A 429 19.27 -18.21 18.95
N SER A 430 19.87 -18.91 17.99
CA SER A 430 20.94 -19.89 18.26
C SER A 430 22.19 -19.30 18.95
N GLY A 431 22.43 -18.00 18.74
CA GLY A 431 23.47 -17.23 19.41
C GLY A 431 23.14 -16.88 20.87
N CYS A 432 21.88 -17.05 21.29
CA CYS A 432 21.45 -16.73 22.64
C CYS A 432 21.36 -17.95 23.54
N PHE A 433 22.34 -18.06 24.43
CA PHE A 433 22.49 -19.19 25.33
C PHE A 433 23.07 -18.78 26.68
N ALA A 434 22.82 -19.61 27.68
CA ALA A 434 23.46 -19.55 28.98
C ALA A 434 24.06 -20.91 29.33
N THR A 435 25.17 -20.89 30.06
CA THR A 435 25.82 -22.11 30.55
C THR A 435 25.86 -22.15 32.06
N THR A 436 25.71 -23.35 32.62
CA THR A 436 25.90 -23.63 34.04
C THR A 436 26.69 -24.92 34.24
N GLN A 437 27.08 -25.22 35.47
CA GLN A 437 27.85 -26.43 35.77
C GLN A 437 27.44 -27.04 37.11
N PHE A 438 27.61 -28.34 37.24
CA PHE A 438 27.42 -29.09 38.48
C PHE A 438 28.31 -30.33 38.51
N ASN A 439 28.56 -30.89 39.70
CA ASN A 439 29.41 -32.07 39.88
C ASN A 439 28.55 -33.31 40.12
N LEU A 440 28.84 -34.39 39.40
CA LEU A 440 28.31 -35.73 39.66
C LEU A 440 29.36 -36.55 40.41
N ILE A 441 28.95 -37.21 41.49
CA ILE A 441 29.82 -38.10 42.27
C ILE A 441 29.18 -39.48 42.35
N LEU A 442 29.87 -40.48 41.84
CA LEU A 442 29.57 -41.87 42.13
C LEU A 442 30.09 -42.23 43.53
N GLY A 443 29.16 -42.48 44.44
CA GLY A 443 29.45 -42.94 45.79
C GLY A 443 29.73 -44.44 45.81
N PRO A 444 30.61 -44.91 46.72
CA PRO A 444 30.79 -46.34 46.94
C PRO A 444 29.49 -46.97 47.44
N GLN A 445 29.27 -48.25 47.12
CA GLN A 445 28.17 -49.01 47.69
C GLN A 445 28.28 -48.98 49.23
N PRO A 446 27.19 -48.70 49.97
CA PRO A 446 27.22 -48.81 51.41
C PRO A 446 27.56 -50.26 51.78
N VAL A 447 28.67 -50.43 52.48
CA VAL A 447 29.06 -51.73 53.03
C VAL A 447 28.31 -51.89 54.35
N ALA A 448 27.32 -52.78 54.37
CA ALA A 448 26.70 -53.20 55.62
C ALA A 448 27.78 -53.85 56.49
N ASN A 449 27.87 -53.43 57.75
CA ASN A 449 28.78 -54.07 58.68
C ASN A 449 28.31 -55.52 58.95
N PRO A 450 29.23 -56.46 59.24
CA PRO A 450 28.84 -57.80 59.63
C PRO A 450 27.93 -57.74 60.86
N ALA A 451 26.75 -58.34 60.74
CA ALA A 451 25.86 -58.59 61.87
C ALA A 451 26.66 -59.27 63.00
N VAL A 452 26.59 -58.72 64.21
CA VAL A 452 27.21 -59.35 65.39
C VAL A 452 26.35 -60.53 65.82
N ASP A 453 26.97 -61.67 66.12
CA ASP A 453 26.26 -62.82 66.65
C ASP A 453 25.57 -62.44 67.98
N LEU A 454 24.26 -62.67 68.05
CA LEU A 454 23.50 -62.51 69.29
C LEU A 454 23.56 -63.83 70.07
N TYR A 455 23.95 -63.76 71.35
CA TYR A 455 23.96 -64.91 72.26
C TYR A 455 22.92 -64.73 73.36
N GLN A 456 22.11 -65.75 73.61
CA GLN A 456 21.17 -65.79 74.73
C GLN A 456 21.28 -67.14 75.45
N CYS A 457 21.30 -67.11 76.79
CA CYS A 457 21.29 -68.32 77.60
C CYS A 457 19.87 -68.90 77.67
N ASP A 458 19.69 -70.15 77.26
CA ASP A 458 18.46 -70.93 77.45
C ASP A 458 18.53 -71.71 78.77
N TYR A 459 17.54 -71.53 79.64
CA TYR A 459 17.44 -72.18 80.95
C TYR A 459 16.32 -73.23 81.02
N GLY A 460 15.80 -73.68 79.86
CA GLY A 460 14.95 -74.86 79.75
C GLY A 460 13.48 -74.62 80.07
N THR A 461 12.68 -74.47 79.00
CA THR A 461 11.28 -74.93 78.77
C THR A 461 10.57 -74.10 77.68
N THR A 462 11.23 -73.07 77.14
CA THR A 462 10.75 -72.29 75.98
C THR A 462 11.92 -71.94 75.05
N ALA A 463 11.68 -71.84 73.74
CA ALA A 463 12.70 -71.39 72.79
C ALA A 463 13.23 -69.99 73.14
N GLY A 464 14.55 -69.77 72.97
CA GLY A 464 15.16 -68.45 73.12
C GLY A 464 14.53 -67.43 72.17
N VAL A 465 14.34 -66.20 72.65
CA VAL A 465 13.73 -65.09 71.89
C VAL A 465 14.80 -64.04 71.66
N PHE A 466 15.26 -63.92 70.41
CA PHE A 466 16.21 -62.90 69.99
C PHE A 466 15.47 -61.63 69.55
N ASN A 467 15.94 -60.46 70.00
CA ASN A 467 15.53 -59.19 69.43
C ASN A 467 16.51 -58.80 68.32
N LEU A 468 16.06 -58.87 67.06
CA LEU A 468 16.94 -58.59 65.93
C LEU A 468 17.37 -57.12 65.84
N THR A 469 16.62 -56.19 66.46
CA THR A 469 17.00 -54.77 66.49
C THR A 469 18.22 -54.50 67.38
N ASP A 470 18.63 -55.46 68.22
CA ASP A 470 19.85 -55.36 69.01
C ASP A 470 21.10 -55.33 68.12
N ASN A 471 20.96 -55.72 66.84
CA ASN A 471 22.01 -55.64 65.84
C ASN A 471 21.95 -54.37 64.97
N ASP A 472 20.90 -53.55 65.07
CA ASP A 472 20.71 -52.35 64.22
C ASP A 472 21.81 -51.30 64.44
N ALA A 473 22.41 -51.26 65.64
CA ALA A 473 23.53 -50.37 65.94
C ALA A 473 24.89 -50.88 65.38
N ASN A 474 24.93 -52.13 64.88
CA ASN A 474 26.14 -52.81 64.43
C ASN A 474 26.17 -53.06 62.91
N ILE A 475 25.11 -52.73 62.15
CA ILE A 475 24.96 -53.02 60.70
C ILE A 475 25.06 -51.74 59.88
#